data_AF-A0A1C4V0L0-F1
#
_entry.id   AF-A0A1C4V0L0-F1
#
_cell.length_a   1.000
_cell.length_b   1.000
_cell.length_c   1.000
_cell.angle_alpha   90.00
_cell.angle_beta   90.00
_cell.angle_gamma   90.00
#
_symmetry.space_group_name_H-M   'P 1'
#
loop_
_entity.id
_entity.type
_entity.pdbx_description
1 polymer ?
#
loop_
_entity_poly.entity_id
_entity_poly.type
_entity_poly.pdbx_seq_one_letter_code
_entity_poly.pdbx_strand_id
1 'polypeptide(L)'
;MARPSGLQDWRRLPCLGCGEIVKRHRDSWVEIGGTRSGKWLIAIGVKAYTMWADPLPPPENEKLFLLGVSHMKCLGKARICLREGRVQLSEEMPELSIKDLGAEDVDLRPDLPATEGTCPFCQAPNTPMTEEDIFPRWLLRELQKRGYKDGRSGGVKPITGPKTPVCADCNNGWMSVVENDAKDLILSLVDHARPITPSEQQTLALWATLKALVIDSATTRLAPRGFGHDLKIKREPHSGTYVWIAAYADHNEPLKVMPWIIYVKESDDVLAICLTFTIVRVALQVLIPYLEGDLSPLEDFMGSVEQIWPARNQNITWPPPYRFDRHSLPALACRVYDNREPVRMEVTLHRTLVAPPSQS
;
A
#
# COMPACT_ATOMS: atom_id res chain seq x y z
N MET A 1 13.42 -17.49 -16.38
CA MET A 1 14.61 -16.77 -16.90
C MET A 1 15.00 -15.70 -15.90
N ALA A 2 16.26 -15.72 -15.45
CA ALA A 2 16.79 -14.79 -14.46
C ALA A 2 17.00 -13.41 -15.09
N ARG A 3 16.60 -12.34 -14.39
CA ARG A 3 16.81 -10.94 -14.83
C ARG A 3 18.32 -10.59 -14.81
N PRO A 4 18.82 -9.68 -15.66
CA PRO A 4 20.25 -9.34 -15.74
C PRO A 4 20.81 -8.72 -14.45
N SER A 5 22.12 -8.92 -14.21
CA SER A 5 22.72 -9.00 -12.88
C SER A 5 23.32 -7.73 -12.26
N GLY A 6 23.54 -6.63 -12.98
CA GLY A 6 24.35 -5.53 -12.42
C GLY A 6 23.65 -4.60 -11.42
N LEU A 7 22.33 -4.70 -11.24
CA LEU A 7 21.58 -4.04 -10.15
C LEU A 7 20.83 -5.04 -9.25
N GLN A 8 21.02 -6.35 -9.46
CA GLN A 8 20.04 -7.34 -9.01
C GLN A 8 19.80 -7.35 -7.49
N ASP A 9 20.80 -6.96 -6.70
CA ASP A 9 20.77 -7.01 -5.23
C ASP A 9 21.15 -5.69 -4.55
N TRP A 10 21.02 -4.56 -5.26
CA TRP A 10 21.30 -3.29 -4.62
C TRP A 10 20.32 -3.04 -3.47
N ARG A 11 20.85 -2.60 -2.32
CA ARG A 11 20.05 -2.14 -1.17
C ARG A 11 20.09 -0.61 -1.03
N ARG A 12 21.23 -0.04 -1.39
CA ARG A 12 21.55 1.38 -1.31
C ARG A 12 22.37 1.81 -2.52
N LEU A 13 21.93 2.87 -3.20
CA LEU A 13 22.66 3.49 -4.30
C LEU A 13 22.48 5.00 -4.27
N PRO A 14 23.47 5.78 -4.73
CA PRO A 14 23.29 7.21 -4.89
C PRO A 14 22.21 7.50 -5.95
N CYS A 15 21.33 8.44 -5.65
CA CYS A 15 20.34 8.94 -6.59
C CYS A 15 21.05 9.71 -7.71
N LEU A 16 20.79 9.32 -8.96
CA LEU A 16 21.33 10.00 -10.15
C LEU A 16 20.92 11.48 -10.26
N GLY A 17 19.88 11.91 -9.53
CA GLY A 17 19.41 13.29 -9.50
C GLY A 17 19.98 14.11 -8.34
N CYS A 18 19.74 13.72 -7.09
CA CYS A 18 20.15 14.51 -5.92
C CYS A 18 21.47 14.07 -5.27
N GLY A 19 22.02 12.90 -5.62
CA GLY A 19 23.21 12.33 -4.99
C GLY A 19 22.96 11.67 -3.64
N GLU A 20 21.81 11.88 -3.01
CA GLU A 20 21.44 11.21 -1.76
C GLU A 20 21.24 9.71 -1.95
N ILE A 21 21.38 8.94 -0.88
CA ILE A 21 21.21 7.49 -0.94
C ILE A 21 19.74 7.13 -1.10
N VAL A 22 19.41 6.45 -2.20
CA VAL A 22 18.16 5.73 -2.39
C VAL A 22 18.23 4.41 -1.62
N LYS A 23 17.20 4.12 -0.81
CA LYS A 23 17.01 2.86 -0.09
C LYS A 23 15.91 2.03 -0.75
N ARG A 24 16.27 0.91 -1.39
CA ARG A 24 15.35 0.09 -2.21
C ARG A 24 14.01 -0.26 -1.55
N HIS A 25 14.04 -0.56 -0.26
CA HIS A 25 12.86 -1.02 0.49
C HIS A 25 12.11 0.07 1.24
N ARG A 26 12.64 1.31 1.29
CA ARG A 26 12.02 2.42 2.03
C ARG A 26 11.61 3.58 1.12
N ASP A 27 12.43 3.91 0.14
CA ASP A 27 12.19 5.07 -0.70
C ASP A 27 11.32 4.71 -1.91
N SER A 28 10.68 5.72 -2.48
CA SER A 28 10.13 5.63 -3.83
C SER A 28 11.23 5.89 -4.86
N TRP A 29 11.39 4.99 -5.82
CA TRP A 29 12.49 5.04 -6.77
C TRP A 29 12.11 4.48 -8.14
N VAL A 30 12.93 4.83 -9.13
CA VAL A 30 12.90 4.29 -10.49
C VAL A 30 14.29 3.85 -10.91
N GLU A 31 14.35 2.80 -11.73
CA GLU A 31 15.56 2.41 -12.44
C GLU A 31 15.69 3.27 -13.69
N ILE A 32 16.91 3.71 -14.00
CA ILE A 32 17.18 4.51 -15.19
C ILE A 32 18.12 3.72 -16.08
N GLY A 33 17.66 3.44 -17.30
CA GLY A 33 18.45 2.88 -18.39
C GLY A 33 18.71 3.92 -19.47
N GLY A 34 19.60 3.60 -20.41
CA GLY A 34 19.86 4.45 -21.56
C GLY A 34 21.23 4.25 -22.16
N THR A 35 21.63 5.17 -23.03
CA THR A 35 23.00 5.21 -23.57
C THR A 35 23.95 5.84 -22.55
N ARG A 36 25.24 5.48 -22.57
CA ARG A 36 26.25 6.09 -21.69
C ARG A 36 26.38 7.60 -21.91
N SER A 37 26.11 8.05 -23.13
CA SER A 37 26.15 9.45 -23.54
C SER A 37 24.98 10.27 -22.97
N GLY A 38 23.95 9.63 -22.40
CA GLY A 38 22.73 10.28 -21.93
C GLY A 38 21.84 10.83 -23.06
N LYS A 39 22.18 10.59 -24.34
CA LYS A 39 21.40 11.04 -25.50
C LYS A 39 20.01 10.42 -25.54
N TRP A 40 19.90 9.17 -25.09
CA TRP A 40 18.65 8.43 -24.99
C TRP A 40 18.54 7.81 -23.60
N LEU A 41 17.41 8.04 -22.94
CA LEU A 41 17.13 7.58 -21.58
C LEU A 41 15.76 6.91 -21.50
N ILE A 42 15.66 5.96 -20.58
CA ILE A 42 14.42 5.30 -20.19
C ILE A 42 14.36 5.15 -18.67
N ALA A 43 13.17 5.32 -18.10
CA ALA A 43 12.88 5.13 -16.70
C ALA A 43 11.90 3.97 -16.55
N ILE A 44 12.30 2.99 -15.74
CA ILE A 44 11.58 1.75 -15.49
C ILE A 44 10.87 1.87 -14.13
N GLY A 45 9.59 1.53 -14.10
CA GLY A 45 8.78 1.59 -12.88
C GLY A 45 8.26 2.99 -12.57
N VAL A 46 7.90 3.78 -13.58
CA VAL A 46 7.32 5.14 -13.36
C VAL A 46 5.87 5.04 -12.86
N LYS A 47 5.12 4.09 -13.41
CA LYS A 47 3.86 3.56 -12.86
C LYS A 47 3.84 2.07 -13.11
N ALA A 48 2.85 1.38 -12.54
CA ALA A 48 2.57 -0.02 -12.83
C ALA A 48 2.68 -0.32 -14.32
N TYR A 49 3.68 -1.13 -14.67
CA TYR A 49 3.91 -1.61 -16.03
C TYR A 49 4.12 -0.52 -17.09
N THR A 50 4.39 0.74 -16.67
CA THR A 50 4.70 1.83 -17.59
C THR A 50 6.15 2.28 -17.43
N MET A 51 6.69 2.70 -18.56
CA MET A 51 8.03 3.26 -18.67
C MET A 51 7.91 4.65 -19.25
N TRP A 52 8.78 5.56 -18.80
CA TRP A 52 8.99 6.81 -19.52
C TRP A 52 10.24 6.64 -20.36
N ALA A 53 10.17 6.87 -21.66
CA ALA A 53 11.33 6.83 -22.55
C ALA A 53 11.41 8.13 -23.35
N ASP A 54 12.63 8.53 -23.70
CA ASP A 54 12.81 9.43 -24.84
C ASP A 54 12.20 8.81 -26.12
N PRO A 55 11.84 9.60 -27.15
CA PRO A 55 11.16 9.09 -28.34
C PRO A 55 11.83 7.85 -28.92
N LEU A 56 11.02 6.84 -29.22
CA LEU A 56 11.45 5.59 -29.85
C LEU A 56 11.68 5.78 -31.36
N PRO A 57 12.57 4.99 -31.98
CA PRO A 57 13.41 3.94 -31.36
C PRO A 57 14.69 4.48 -30.70
N PRO A 58 15.34 3.72 -29.80
CA PRO A 58 16.68 4.05 -29.33
C PRO A 58 17.69 4.04 -30.48
N PRO A 59 18.85 4.71 -30.35
CA PRO A 59 19.85 4.78 -31.41
C PRO A 59 20.35 3.38 -31.79
N GLU A 60 20.24 2.98 -33.07
CA GLU A 60 20.60 1.64 -33.55
C GLU A 60 22.07 1.27 -33.31
N ASN A 61 22.94 2.27 -33.19
CA ASN A 61 24.39 2.10 -33.07
C ASN A 61 24.94 2.30 -31.65
N GLU A 62 24.08 2.55 -30.64
CA GLU A 62 24.54 2.72 -29.26
C GLU A 62 24.00 1.58 -28.38
N LYS A 63 24.90 0.94 -27.62
CA LYS A 63 24.50 -0.02 -26.59
C LYS A 63 23.72 0.68 -25.47
N LEU A 64 22.69 0.01 -24.97
CA LEU A 64 21.92 0.45 -23.82
C LEU A 64 22.45 -0.20 -22.55
N PHE A 65 22.42 0.56 -21.46
CA PHE A 65 22.91 0.14 -20.15
C PHE A 65 21.89 0.51 -19.09
N LEU A 66 21.91 -0.22 -17.99
CA LEU A 66 21.25 0.20 -16.76
C LEU A 66 22.19 1.18 -16.04
N LEU A 67 21.84 2.46 -16.07
CA LEU A 67 22.70 3.56 -15.64
C LEU A 67 22.69 3.75 -14.11
N GLY A 68 21.62 3.32 -13.44
CA GLY A 68 21.49 3.39 -11.98
C GLY A 68 20.05 3.61 -11.54
N VAL A 69 19.87 4.30 -10.42
CA VAL A 69 18.56 4.56 -9.82
C VAL A 69 18.38 6.02 -9.43
N SER A 70 17.14 6.46 -9.33
CA SER A 70 16.80 7.77 -8.79
C SER A 70 15.61 7.66 -7.85
N HIS A 71 15.55 8.52 -6.83
CA HIS A 71 14.27 8.81 -6.19
C HIS A 71 13.25 9.20 -7.27
N MET A 72 12.00 8.78 -7.13
CA MET A 72 10.97 9.06 -8.14
C MET A 72 10.77 10.57 -8.33
N LYS A 73 10.74 11.34 -7.24
CA LYS A 73 10.71 12.82 -7.26
C LYS A 73 11.91 13.48 -7.95
N CYS A 74 13.03 12.76 -8.06
CA CYS A 74 14.27 13.25 -8.65
C CYS A 74 14.41 12.88 -10.13
N LEU A 75 13.43 12.21 -10.74
CA LEU A 75 13.53 11.71 -12.11
C LEU A 75 13.89 12.81 -13.14
N GLY A 76 13.24 13.96 -13.06
CA GLY A 76 13.55 15.10 -13.93
C GLY A 76 14.98 15.62 -13.74
N LYS A 77 15.45 15.71 -12.49
CA LYS A 77 16.82 16.13 -12.17
C LYS A 77 17.85 15.11 -12.65
N ALA A 78 17.58 13.81 -12.46
CA ALA A 78 18.45 12.73 -12.92
C ALA A 78 18.62 12.77 -14.45
N ARG A 79 17.54 13.01 -15.19
CA ARG A 79 17.58 13.18 -16.65
C ARG A 79 18.53 14.31 -17.08
N ILE A 80 18.45 15.46 -16.41
CA ILE A 80 19.32 16.61 -16.70
C ILE A 80 20.77 16.27 -16.37
N CYS A 81 21.04 15.72 -15.18
CA CYS A 81 22.39 15.37 -14.75
C CYS A 81 23.07 14.36 -15.69
N LEU A 82 22.33 13.35 -16.18
CA LEU A 82 22.84 12.36 -17.13
C LEU A 82 23.16 13.00 -18.49
N ARG A 83 22.28 13.86 -19.01
CA ARG A 83 22.47 14.53 -20.32
C ARG A 83 23.65 15.49 -20.33
N GLU A 84 23.92 16.13 -19.20
CA GLU A 84 25.02 17.08 -19.05
C GLU A 84 26.33 16.40 -18.60
N GLY A 85 26.36 15.06 -18.46
CA GLY A 85 27.55 14.34 -18.01
C GLY A 85 27.96 14.67 -16.56
N ARG A 86 27.02 15.15 -15.73
CA ARG A 86 27.26 15.50 -14.33
C ARG A 86 27.27 14.30 -13.38
N VAL A 87 26.86 13.13 -13.86
CA VAL A 87 26.90 11.88 -13.10
C VAL A 87 28.10 11.07 -13.58
N GLN A 88 28.95 10.66 -12.63
CA GLN A 88 29.98 9.66 -12.91
C GLN A 88 29.34 8.27 -12.94
N LEU A 89 29.28 7.68 -14.14
CA LEU A 89 28.77 6.32 -14.35
C LEU A 89 29.88 5.29 -14.14
N SER A 90 29.51 4.10 -13.65
CA SER A 90 30.43 2.95 -13.53
C SER A 90 30.94 2.54 -14.91
N GLU A 91 32.20 2.10 -15.01
CA GLU A 91 32.69 1.48 -16.25
C GLU A 91 32.05 0.11 -16.49
N GLU A 92 31.71 -0.60 -15.41
CA GLU A 92 31.02 -1.88 -15.39
C GLU A 92 29.53 -1.65 -15.16
N MET A 93 28.78 -1.41 -16.24
CA MET A 93 27.31 -1.34 -16.20
C MET A 93 26.73 -2.54 -16.93
N PRO A 94 25.69 -3.20 -16.39
CA PRO A 94 25.03 -4.29 -17.09
C PRO A 94 24.33 -3.73 -18.34
N GLU A 95 24.51 -4.44 -19.45
CA GLU A 95 23.85 -4.14 -20.71
C GLU A 95 22.33 -4.35 -20.57
N LEU A 96 21.56 -3.44 -21.13
CA LEU A 96 20.10 -3.45 -21.07
C LEU A 96 19.57 -3.87 -22.44
N SER A 97 18.95 -5.04 -22.53
CA SER A 97 18.25 -5.45 -23.75
C SER A 97 16.84 -4.87 -23.75
N ILE A 98 16.40 -4.30 -24.89
CA ILE A 98 15.02 -3.82 -25.06
C ILE A 98 14.02 -4.97 -24.88
N LYS A 99 14.41 -6.20 -25.26
CA LYS A 99 13.58 -7.39 -25.05
C LYS A 99 13.37 -7.68 -23.56
N ASP A 100 14.36 -7.40 -22.72
CA ASP A 100 14.28 -7.59 -21.27
C ASP A 100 13.37 -6.56 -20.58
N LEU A 101 13.04 -5.47 -21.28
CA LEU A 101 12.12 -4.43 -20.79
C LEU A 101 10.65 -4.85 -20.87
N GLY A 102 10.36 -6.06 -21.39
CA GLY A 102 9.09 -6.75 -21.14
C GLY A 102 7.93 -6.34 -22.06
N ALA A 103 8.21 -5.92 -23.29
CA ALA A 103 7.15 -5.55 -24.24
C ALA A 103 6.36 -6.74 -24.83
N GLU A 104 6.89 -7.97 -24.81
CA GLU A 104 6.31 -9.05 -25.63
C GLU A 104 5.53 -10.13 -24.85
N ASP A 105 5.70 -10.31 -23.52
CA ASP A 105 5.16 -11.50 -22.81
C ASP A 105 4.52 -11.27 -21.43
N VAL A 106 4.52 -10.05 -20.88
CA VAL A 106 3.79 -9.78 -19.62
C VAL A 106 2.43 -9.21 -20.01
N ASP A 107 1.34 -9.85 -19.60
CA ASP A 107 0.01 -9.27 -19.73
C ASP A 107 -0.06 -7.96 -18.92
N LEU A 108 0.21 -6.83 -19.60
CA LEU A 108 0.32 -5.48 -19.05
C LEU A 108 -1.06 -4.86 -18.78
N ARG A 109 -2.05 -5.63 -18.34
CA ARG A 109 -3.39 -5.12 -18.04
C ARG A 109 -3.50 -4.76 -16.56
N PRO A 110 -2.99 -3.59 -16.09
CA PRO A 110 -2.97 -3.21 -14.68
C PRO A 110 -4.36 -3.12 -14.06
N ASP A 111 -5.38 -2.98 -14.91
CA ASP A 111 -6.81 -2.96 -14.63
C ASP A 111 -7.37 -4.33 -14.21
N LEU A 112 -6.69 -5.43 -14.56
CA LEU A 112 -7.14 -6.77 -14.18
C LEU A 112 -6.68 -7.16 -12.77
N PRO A 113 -7.42 -8.03 -12.06
CA PRO A 113 -6.99 -8.53 -10.77
C PRO A 113 -5.69 -9.34 -10.83
N ALA A 114 -5.07 -9.53 -9.66
CA ALA A 114 -3.86 -10.35 -9.58
C ALA A 114 -4.12 -11.82 -9.88
N THR A 115 -3.32 -12.40 -10.78
CA THR A 115 -3.41 -13.82 -11.14
C THR A 115 -3.17 -14.71 -9.93
N GLU A 116 -3.95 -15.77 -9.80
CA GLU A 116 -3.78 -16.76 -8.75
C GLU A 116 -2.35 -17.35 -8.76
N GLY A 117 -1.82 -17.64 -7.58
CA GLY A 117 -0.44 -18.16 -7.44
C GLY A 117 0.67 -17.14 -7.68
N THR A 118 0.36 -15.90 -8.08
CA THR A 118 1.35 -14.81 -8.23
C THR A 118 1.35 -13.88 -7.02
N CYS A 119 2.47 -13.17 -6.82
CA CYS A 119 2.57 -12.15 -5.77
C CYS A 119 1.69 -10.94 -6.12
N PRO A 120 0.78 -10.50 -5.23
CA PRO A 120 -0.17 -9.41 -5.52
C PRO A 120 0.49 -8.04 -5.73
N PHE A 121 1.78 -7.91 -5.41
CA PHE A 121 2.53 -6.66 -5.52
C PHE A 121 3.45 -6.59 -6.75
N CYS A 122 4.28 -7.61 -6.97
CA CYS A 122 5.27 -7.55 -8.05
C CYS A 122 4.87 -8.35 -9.29
N GLN A 123 3.99 -9.35 -9.12
CA GLN A 123 3.61 -10.32 -10.15
C GLN A 123 4.77 -10.92 -10.94
N ALA A 124 5.96 -10.93 -10.36
CA ALA A 124 7.12 -11.45 -11.04
C ALA A 124 6.92 -12.97 -11.23
N PRO A 125 7.03 -13.49 -12.45
CA PRO A 125 6.90 -14.92 -12.69
C PRO A 125 8.08 -15.65 -12.04
N ASN A 126 7.86 -16.90 -11.62
CA ASN A 126 8.89 -17.79 -11.09
C ASN A 126 9.65 -17.26 -9.85
N THR A 127 9.05 -16.36 -9.06
CA THR A 127 9.65 -15.95 -7.78
C THR A 127 9.29 -16.91 -6.65
N PRO A 128 10.22 -17.24 -5.74
CA PRO A 128 9.91 -18.02 -4.55
C PRO A 128 8.79 -17.35 -3.73
N MET A 129 7.70 -18.08 -3.54
CA MET A 129 6.55 -17.64 -2.74
C MET A 129 6.76 -17.99 -1.26
N THR A 130 6.24 -17.13 -0.40
CA THR A 130 6.23 -17.27 1.05
C THR A 130 4.79 -17.16 1.55
N GLU A 131 4.54 -17.67 2.75
CA GLU A 131 3.25 -17.58 3.42
C GLU A 131 3.25 -16.35 4.35
N GLU A 132 2.63 -15.26 3.89
CA GLU A 132 2.54 -14.00 4.63
C GLU A 132 1.37 -14.00 5.61
N ASP A 133 1.61 -13.60 6.86
CA ASP A 133 0.56 -13.46 7.86
C ASP A 133 -0.32 -12.22 7.54
N ILE A 134 -1.64 -12.39 7.38
CA ILE A 134 -2.53 -11.24 7.07
C ILE A 134 -2.37 -10.15 8.13
N PHE A 135 -2.39 -10.54 9.40
CA PHE A 135 -2.05 -9.68 10.52
C PHE A 135 -0.63 -10.00 11.01
N PRO A 136 0.23 -8.98 11.20
CA PRO A 136 1.63 -9.22 11.50
C PRO A 136 1.80 -9.87 12.87
N ARG A 137 2.84 -10.70 13.01
CA ARG A 137 3.10 -11.44 14.25
C ARG A 137 3.30 -10.56 15.48
N TRP A 138 3.80 -9.34 15.31
CA TRP A 138 3.92 -8.41 16.44
C TRP A 138 2.54 -7.99 16.97
N LEU A 139 1.54 -7.84 16.10
CA LEU A 139 0.19 -7.47 16.47
C LEU A 139 -0.51 -8.63 17.19
N LEU A 140 -0.41 -9.84 16.64
CA LEU A 140 -0.98 -11.05 17.25
C LEU A 140 -0.41 -11.30 18.66
N ARG A 141 0.91 -11.10 18.84
CA ARG A 141 1.55 -11.18 20.16
C ARG A 141 1.03 -10.10 21.11
N GLU A 142 0.79 -8.90 20.62
CA GLU A 142 0.29 -7.81 21.45
C GLU A 142 -1.16 -8.03 21.90
N LEU A 143 -2.00 -8.59 21.03
CA LEU A 143 -3.34 -9.05 21.40
C LEU A 143 -3.28 -10.10 22.51
N GLN A 144 -2.38 -11.08 22.37
CA GLN A 144 -2.20 -12.11 23.40
C GLN A 144 -1.81 -11.51 24.76
N LYS A 145 -0.89 -10.53 24.80
CA LYS A 145 -0.50 -9.85 26.05
C LYS A 145 -1.66 -9.10 26.70
N ARG A 146 -2.58 -8.57 25.89
CA ARG A 146 -3.79 -7.88 26.35
C ARG A 146 -4.90 -8.85 26.81
N GLY A 147 -4.64 -10.15 26.81
CA GLY A 147 -5.56 -11.17 27.28
C GLY A 147 -6.58 -11.62 26.24
N TYR A 148 -6.46 -11.19 24.98
CA TYR A 148 -7.26 -11.74 23.90
C TYR A 148 -6.86 -13.20 23.67
N LYS A 149 -7.87 -14.07 23.54
CA LYS A 149 -7.68 -15.51 23.30
C LYS A 149 -8.27 -15.88 21.95
N ASP A 150 -7.73 -16.92 21.33
CA ASP A 150 -8.38 -17.55 20.19
C ASP A 150 -9.67 -18.23 20.69
N GLY A 151 -10.83 -17.73 20.25
CA GLY A 151 -12.15 -18.22 20.67
C GLY A 151 -12.41 -19.69 20.34
N ARG A 152 -11.53 -20.34 19.56
CA ARG A 152 -11.67 -21.75 19.15
C ARG A 152 -11.03 -22.76 20.10
N SER A 153 -10.25 -22.33 21.10
CA SER A 153 -9.50 -23.24 21.96
C SER A 153 -9.61 -22.85 23.44
N GLY A 154 -10.14 -23.74 24.28
CA GLY A 154 -10.18 -23.60 25.74
C GLY A 154 -8.80 -23.62 26.44
N GLY A 155 -7.72 -23.32 25.72
CA GLY A 155 -6.34 -23.30 26.21
C GLY A 155 -5.55 -22.10 25.66
N VAL A 156 -4.40 -21.78 26.27
CA VAL A 156 -3.52 -20.66 25.89
C VAL A 156 -2.72 -20.99 24.64
N LYS A 157 -3.38 -21.15 23.49
CA LYS A 157 -2.68 -21.23 22.20
C LYS A 157 -2.38 -19.82 21.66
N PRO A 158 -1.25 -19.62 20.96
CA PRO A 158 -0.97 -18.37 20.27
C PRO A 158 -2.09 -18.04 19.28
N ILE A 159 -2.52 -16.78 19.22
CA ILE A 159 -3.45 -16.33 18.18
C ILE A 159 -2.73 -16.47 16.84
N THR A 160 -3.21 -17.36 15.97
CA THR A 160 -2.72 -17.50 14.59
C THR A 160 -3.70 -16.86 13.62
N GLY A 161 -3.20 -16.01 12.72
CA GLY A 161 -4.00 -15.41 11.67
C GLY A 161 -4.00 -16.26 10.39
N PRO A 162 -4.96 -16.00 9.47
CA PRO A 162 -4.89 -16.49 8.10
C PRO A 162 -3.62 -15.98 7.40
N LYS A 163 -3.20 -16.70 6.35
CA LYS A 163 -2.02 -16.37 5.54
C LYS A 163 -2.37 -16.24 4.06
N THR A 164 -1.48 -15.61 3.31
CA THR A 164 -1.61 -15.43 1.85
C THR A 164 -0.27 -15.53 1.14
N PRO A 165 -0.22 -16.05 -0.09
CA PRO A 165 1.04 -16.19 -0.81
C PRO A 165 1.59 -14.83 -1.28
N VAL A 166 2.82 -14.50 -0.86
CA VAL A 166 3.56 -13.30 -1.29
C VAL A 166 5.00 -13.70 -1.61
N CYS A 167 5.63 -13.13 -2.64
CA CYS A 167 7.02 -13.48 -2.94
C CYS A 167 7.99 -13.03 -1.83
N ALA A 168 9.09 -13.77 -1.67
CA ALA A 168 10.10 -13.53 -0.64
C ALA A 168 10.66 -12.09 -0.67
N ASP A 169 10.88 -11.51 -1.86
CA ASP A 169 11.43 -10.15 -2.03
C ASP A 169 10.48 -9.06 -1.54
N CYS A 170 9.17 -9.23 -1.79
CA CYS A 170 8.18 -8.27 -1.31
C CYS A 170 7.99 -8.42 0.19
N ASN A 171 7.79 -9.65 0.66
CA ASN A 171 7.51 -9.96 2.05
C ASN A 171 8.68 -9.53 2.97
N ASN A 172 9.87 -10.10 2.76
CA ASN A 172 11.05 -9.86 3.60
C ASN A 172 11.73 -8.50 3.32
N GLY A 173 11.37 -7.84 2.22
CA GLY A 173 11.93 -6.56 1.83
C GLY A 173 11.09 -5.40 2.36
N TRP A 174 10.29 -4.84 1.48
CA TRP A 174 9.62 -3.57 1.75
C TRP A 174 8.39 -3.68 2.63
N MET A 175 7.66 -4.79 2.57
CA MET A 175 6.48 -4.98 3.41
C MET A 175 6.90 -4.99 4.87
N SER A 176 7.95 -5.73 5.21
CA SER A 176 8.54 -5.72 6.55
C SER A 176 8.94 -4.31 7.01
N VAL A 177 9.49 -3.46 6.13
CA VAL A 177 9.81 -2.07 6.46
C VAL A 177 8.54 -1.28 6.79
N VAL A 178 7.50 -1.36 5.95
CA VAL A 178 6.21 -0.67 6.17
C VAL A 178 5.56 -1.11 7.48
N GLU A 179 5.58 -2.40 7.78
CA GLU A 179 5.04 -2.92 9.04
C GLU A 179 5.79 -2.44 10.27
N ASN A 180 7.12 -2.42 10.20
CA ASN A 180 7.94 -1.95 11.32
C ASN A 180 7.78 -0.45 11.53
N ASP A 181 7.69 0.34 10.45
CA ASP A 181 7.49 1.78 10.53
C ASP A 181 6.11 2.15 11.12
N ALA A 182 5.08 1.33 10.89
CA ALA A 182 3.73 1.57 11.40
C ALA A 182 3.46 1.00 12.81
N LYS A 183 4.30 0.05 13.27
CA LYS A 183 4.06 -0.72 14.51
C LYS A 183 3.83 0.19 15.72
N ASP A 184 4.81 1.03 16.05
CA ASP A 184 4.74 1.83 17.28
C ASP A 184 3.65 2.90 17.21
N LEU A 185 3.37 3.41 16.01
CA LEU A 185 2.24 4.30 15.72
C LEU A 185 0.91 3.61 16.05
N ILE A 186 0.65 2.42 15.49
CA ILE A 186 -0.61 1.68 15.71
C ILE A 186 -0.79 1.35 17.19
N LEU A 187 0.25 0.86 17.86
CA LEU A 187 0.19 0.54 19.28
C LEU A 187 -0.12 1.78 20.12
N SER A 188 0.50 2.91 19.80
CA SER A 188 0.22 4.18 20.46
C SER A 188 -1.23 4.63 20.29
N LEU A 189 -1.82 4.49 19.10
CA LEU A 189 -3.23 4.86 18.84
C LEU A 189 -4.23 3.95 19.54
N VAL A 190 -3.87 2.69 19.76
CA VAL A 190 -4.70 1.75 20.54
C VAL A 190 -4.74 2.16 22.02
N ASP A 191 -3.63 2.65 22.56
CA ASP A 191 -3.48 2.92 23.99
C ASP A 191 -3.79 4.35 24.43
N HIS A 192 -3.57 5.32 23.54
CA HIS A 192 -3.53 6.72 23.93
C HIS A 192 -4.39 7.61 23.04
N ALA A 193 -5.01 8.60 23.67
CA ALA A 193 -5.56 9.76 22.98
C ALA A 193 -4.41 10.74 22.69
N ARG A 194 -4.15 11.00 21.42
CA ARG A 194 -3.11 11.92 20.95
C ARG A 194 -3.42 12.39 19.52
N PRO A 195 -2.90 13.53 19.06
CA PRO A 195 -3.03 13.89 17.65
C PRO A 195 -2.28 12.92 16.72
N ILE A 196 -2.78 12.75 15.48
CA ILE A 196 -2.09 12.07 14.38
C ILE A 196 -1.56 13.12 13.41
N THR A 197 -0.25 13.18 13.25
CA THR A 197 0.42 14.15 12.36
C THR A 197 0.26 13.79 10.87
N PRO A 198 0.48 14.73 9.93
CA PRO A 198 0.42 14.43 8.49
C PRO A 198 1.37 13.29 8.05
N SER A 199 2.58 13.21 8.63
CA SER A 199 3.50 12.11 8.33
C SER A 199 2.98 10.77 8.84
N GLU A 200 2.36 10.74 10.02
CA GLU A 200 1.77 9.53 10.57
C GLU A 200 0.52 9.09 9.80
N GLN A 201 -0.26 10.03 9.26
CA GLN A 201 -1.36 9.73 8.33
C GLN A 201 -0.86 8.96 7.12
N GLN A 202 0.24 9.40 6.50
CA GLN A 202 0.84 8.70 5.36
C GLN A 202 1.36 7.31 5.75
N THR A 203 2.07 7.18 6.88
CA THR A 203 2.54 5.88 7.38
C THR A 203 1.39 4.92 7.64
N LEU A 204 0.34 5.38 8.31
CA LEU A 204 -0.81 4.56 8.65
C LEU A 204 -1.61 4.19 7.40
N ALA A 205 -1.79 5.12 6.47
CA ALA A 205 -2.46 4.87 5.20
C ALA A 205 -1.72 3.85 4.34
N LEU A 206 -0.40 3.99 4.19
CA LEU A 206 0.44 3.03 3.48
C LEU A 206 0.31 1.63 4.07
N TRP A 207 0.38 1.52 5.40
CA TRP A 207 0.20 0.25 6.10
C TRP A 207 -1.21 -0.31 5.93
N ALA A 208 -2.25 0.53 6.03
CA ALA A 208 -3.63 0.11 5.87
C ALA A 208 -3.90 -0.42 4.45
N THR A 209 -3.41 0.28 3.42
CA THR A 209 -3.54 -0.15 2.02
C THR A 209 -2.76 -1.43 1.76
N LEU A 210 -1.57 -1.59 2.35
CA LEU A 210 -0.85 -2.87 2.31
C LEU A 210 -1.72 -3.99 2.86
N LYS A 211 -2.32 -3.81 4.04
CA LYS A 211 -3.18 -4.82 4.66
C LYS A 211 -4.46 -5.09 3.88
N ALA A 212 -5.07 -4.07 3.29
CA ALA A 212 -6.21 -4.26 2.40
C ALA A 212 -5.86 -5.15 1.21
N LEU A 213 -4.73 -4.92 0.53
CA LEU A 213 -4.30 -5.74 -0.61
C LEU A 213 -3.93 -7.18 -0.20
N VAL A 214 -3.31 -7.37 0.97
CA VAL A 214 -3.02 -8.69 1.53
C VAL A 214 -4.32 -9.46 1.85
N ILE A 215 -5.31 -8.77 2.44
CA ILE A 215 -6.63 -9.33 2.74
C ILE A 215 -7.37 -9.70 1.46
N ASP A 216 -7.43 -8.79 0.49
CA ASP A 216 -8.07 -9.05 -0.81
C ASP A 216 -7.41 -10.25 -1.49
N SER A 217 -6.07 -10.31 -1.52
CA SER A 217 -5.34 -11.43 -2.10
C SER A 217 -5.64 -12.79 -1.43
N ALA A 218 -6.03 -12.78 -0.16
CA ALA A 218 -6.38 -13.98 0.60
C ALA A 218 -7.85 -14.38 0.48
N THR A 219 -8.70 -13.49 -0.05
CA THR A 219 -10.16 -13.65 -0.04
C THR A 219 -10.72 -13.54 -1.44
N THR A 220 -10.99 -12.32 -1.91
CA THR A 220 -11.75 -12.03 -3.13
C THR A 220 -10.89 -11.86 -4.37
N ARG A 221 -9.63 -11.43 -4.23
CA ARG A 221 -8.69 -11.10 -5.33
C ARG A 221 -9.34 -10.21 -6.39
N LEU A 222 -9.93 -9.10 -5.97
CA LEU A 222 -10.58 -8.15 -6.87
C LEU A 222 -9.70 -6.95 -7.18
N ALA A 223 -8.72 -6.63 -6.32
CA ALA A 223 -7.91 -5.45 -6.49
C ALA A 223 -7.08 -5.54 -7.79
N PRO A 224 -7.17 -4.53 -8.68
CA PRO A 224 -6.37 -4.50 -9.89
C PRO A 224 -4.90 -4.54 -9.55
N ARG A 225 -4.15 -5.33 -10.30
CA ARG A 225 -2.73 -5.57 -10.04
C ARG A 225 -1.87 -4.31 -10.08
N GLY A 226 -2.33 -3.29 -10.82
CA GLY A 226 -1.68 -1.99 -10.84
C GLY A 226 -1.54 -1.36 -9.46
N PHE A 227 -2.52 -1.55 -8.56
CA PHE A 227 -2.49 -0.97 -7.22
C PHE A 227 -1.39 -1.55 -6.34
N GLY A 228 -1.24 -2.87 -6.32
CA GLY A 228 -0.16 -3.51 -5.55
C GLY A 228 1.22 -3.16 -6.08
N HIS A 229 1.36 -3.07 -7.40
CA HIS A 229 2.59 -2.64 -8.04
C HIS A 229 2.94 -1.18 -7.74
N ASP A 230 1.97 -0.28 -7.85
CA ASP A 230 2.15 1.13 -7.52
C ASP A 230 2.48 1.31 -6.04
N LEU A 231 1.79 0.61 -5.13
CA LEU A 231 2.10 0.67 -3.69
C LEU A 231 3.56 0.26 -3.41
N LYS A 232 4.03 -0.79 -4.09
CA LYS A 232 5.42 -1.26 -3.98
C LYS A 232 6.42 -0.22 -4.48
N ILE A 233 6.14 0.50 -5.56
CA ILE A 233 7.10 1.43 -6.16
C ILE A 233 7.02 2.82 -5.53
N LYS A 234 5.81 3.35 -5.37
CA LYS A 234 5.55 4.71 -4.94
C LYS A 234 5.66 4.90 -3.44
N ARG A 235 5.54 3.82 -2.65
CA ARG A 235 5.57 3.88 -1.17
C ARG A 235 4.48 4.80 -0.59
N GLU A 236 3.36 4.86 -1.29
CA GLU A 236 2.16 5.58 -0.89
C GLU A 236 0.96 4.89 -1.55
N PRO A 237 -0.25 4.99 -0.95
CA PRO A 237 -1.44 4.49 -1.61
C PRO A 237 -1.66 5.18 -2.97
N HIS A 238 -2.32 4.49 -3.91
CA HIS A 238 -2.62 5.06 -5.22
C HIS A 238 -3.42 6.37 -5.07
N SER A 239 -3.29 7.31 -6.03
CA SER A 239 -4.00 8.61 -5.94
C SER A 239 -5.52 8.49 -6.00
N GLY A 240 -6.04 7.39 -6.54
CA GLY A 240 -7.46 7.05 -6.49
C GLY A 240 -7.88 6.32 -5.21
N THR A 241 -6.94 5.80 -4.40
CA THR A 241 -7.27 5.13 -3.14
C THR A 241 -7.68 6.17 -2.09
N TYR A 242 -8.59 5.79 -1.21
CA TYR A 242 -8.93 6.56 -0.02
C TYR A 242 -8.79 5.70 1.22
N VAL A 243 -8.28 6.31 2.30
CA VAL A 243 -8.13 5.63 3.58
C VAL A 243 -8.72 6.50 4.68
N TRP A 244 -9.55 5.89 5.51
CA TRP A 244 -10.13 6.51 6.68
C TRP A 244 -9.83 5.71 7.94
N ILE A 245 -9.87 6.41 9.06
CA ILE A 245 -9.71 5.89 10.41
C ILE A 245 -10.93 6.24 11.25
N ALA A 246 -11.36 5.33 12.12
CA ALA A 246 -12.45 5.55 13.07
C ALA A 246 -12.14 4.86 14.39
N ALA A 247 -12.66 5.39 15.50
CA ALA A 247 -12.52 4.74 16.80
C ALA A 247 -13.50 3.56 16.94
N TYR A 248 -13.04 2.48 17.55
CA TYR A 248 -13.80 1.24 17.77
C TYR A 248 -13.86 0.88 19.26
N ALA A 249 -15.00 0.34 19.70
CA ALA A 249 -15.34 0.19 21.12
C ALA A 249 -15.89 -1.18 21.47
N ASP A 250 -15.34 -2.24 20.86
CA ASP A 250 -15.60 -3.62 21.31
C ASP A 250 -14.33 -4.26 21.86
N HIS A 251 -14.48 -4.87 23.03
CA HIS A 251 -13.41 -5.61 23.71
C HIS A 251 -13.40 -7.10 23.38
N ASN A 252 -14.39 -7.61 22.64
CA ASN A 252 -14.50 -9.04 22.33
C ASN A 252 -13.98 -9.39 20.93
N GLU A 253 -14.05 -8.45 19.98
CA GLU A 253 -13.64 -8.65 18.58
C GLU A 253 -12.49 -7.70 18.20
N PRO A 254 -11.25 -7.96 18.65
CA PRO A 254 -10.12 -7.04 18.42
C PRO A 254 -9.68 -6.98 16.97
N LEU A 255 -9.97 -8.03 16.18
CA LEU A 255 -9.68 -8.12 14.76
C LEU A 255 -10.94 -8.54 14.05
N LYS A 256 -11.41 -7.70 13.14
CA LYS A 256 -12.54 -7.97 12.25
C LYS A 256 -12.17 -7.49 10.86
N VAL A 257 -12.66 -8.18 9.85
CA VAL A 257 -12.48 -7.81 8.44
C VAL A 257 -13.84 -7.90 7.76
N MET A 258 -14.20 -6.84 7.04
CA MET A 258 -15.47 -6.68 6.35
C MET A 258 -15.21 -6.13 4.95
N PRO A 259 -15.08 -7.00 3.93
CA PRO A 259 -15.05 -6.56 2.54
C PRO A 259 -16.44 -6.11 2.10
N TRP A 260 -16.48 -5.03 1.34
CA TRP A 260 -17.66 -4.52 0.66
C TRP A 260 -17.33 -4.30 -0.81
N ILE A 261 -18.05 -4.95 -1.70
CA ILE A 261 -17.84 -4.87 -3.15
C ILE A 261 -18.85 -3.87 -3.70
N ILE A 262 -18.36 -2.87 -4.43
CA ILE A 262 -19.16 -1.80 -5.01
C ILE A 262 -19.28 -2.06 -6.51
N TYR A 263 -20.49 -2.02 -7.03
CA TYR A 263 -20.79 -2.36 -8.42
C TYR A 263 -21.15 -1.11 -9.23
N VAL A 264 -20.95 -1.20 -10.54
CA VAL A 264 -21.47 -0.22 -11.48
C VAL A 264 -23.00 -0.31 -11.50
N LYS A 265 -23.68 0.83 -11.56
CA LYS A 265 -25.15 0.86 -11.62
C LYS A 265 -25.65 0.03 -12.81
N GLU A 266 -26.62 -0.85 -12.57
CA GLU A 266 -27.23 -1.69 -13.61
C GLU A 266 -26.25 -2.65 -14.34
N SER A 267 -25.07 -2.92 -13.77
CA SER A 267 -24.10 -3.89 -14.27
C SER A 267 -23.56 -4.79 -13.15
N ASP A 268 -23.06 -5.97 -13.50
CA ASP A 268 -22.31 -6.86 -12.61
C ASP A 268 -20.82 -6.49 -12.54
N ASP A 269 -20.40 -5.46 -13.28
CA ASP A 269 -19.04 -4.95 -13.22
C ASP A 269 -18.72 -4.37 -11.84
N VAL A 270 -17.53 -4.70 -11.34
CA VAL A 270 -17.05 -4.18 -10.07
C VAL A 270 -16.43 -2.80 -10.27
N LEU A 271 -17.00 -1.81 -9.58
CA LEU A 271 -16.54 -0.42 -9.59
C LEU A 271 -15.39 -0.20 -8.60
N ALA A 272 -15.48 -0.81 -7.41
CA ALA A 272 -14.48 -0.68 -6.36
C ALA A 272 -14.57 -1.80 -5.30
N ILE A 273 -13.53 -1.95 -4.49
CA ILE A 273 -13.61 -2.67 -3.20
C ILE A 273 -13.38 -1.70 -2.05
N CYS A 274 -14.20 -1.83 -1.02
CA CYS A 274 -14.03 -1.14 0.25
C CYS A 274 -13.78 -2.17 1.35
N LEU A 275 -12.57 -2.17 1.93
CA LEU A 275 -12.17 -3.08 2.98
C LEU A 275 -12.15 -2.35 4.32
N THR A 276 -13.01 -2.77 5.24
CA THR A 276 -13.04 -2.27 6.61
C THR A 276 -12.47 -3.31 7.55
N PHE A 277 -11.52 -2.95 8.40
CA PHE A 277 -10.98 -3.86 9.40
C PHE A 277 -10.62 -3.17 10.71
N THR A 278 -10.63 -3.94 11.79
CA THR A 278 -10.36 -3.42 13.15
C THR A 278 -9.07 -3.97 13.73
N ILE A 279 -8.49 -3.17 14.62
CA ILE A 279 -7.35 -3.48 15.48
C ILE A 279 -7.62 -2.87 16.85
N VAL A 280 -8.13 -3.69 17.77
CA VAL A 280 -8.45 -3.32 19.15
C VAL A 280 -9.44 -2.15 19.21
N ARG A 281 -8.95 -0.90 19.24
CA ARG A 281 -9.76 0.34 19.32
C ARG A 281 -9.70 1.19 18.06
N VAL A 282 -9.02 0.71 17.03
CA VAL A 282 -8.85 1.40 15.74
C VAL A 282 -9.62 0.62 14.68
N ALA A 283 -10.46 1.30 13.91
CA ALA A 283 -11.01 0.79 12.66
C ALA A 283 -10.38 1.54 11.50
N LEU A 284 -10.01 0.82 10.44
CA LEU A 284 -9.48 1.37 9.20
C LEU A 284 -10.38 0.94 8.06
N GLN A 285 -10.63 1.86 7.14
CA GLN A 285 -11.36 1.60 5.91
C GLN A 285 -10.53 2.02 4.72
N VAL A 286 -10.35 1.12 3.76
CA VAL A 286 -9.58 1.36 2.54
C VAL A 286 -10.50 1.14 1.34
N LEU A 287 -10.71 2.20 0.55
CA LEU A 287 -11.43 2.14 -0.71
C LEU A 287 -10.44 2.14 -1.87
N ILE A 288 -10.55 1.14 -2.74
CA ILE A 288 -9.73 0.96 -3.93
C ILE A 288 -10.67 1.00 -5.15
N PRO A 289 -10.74 2.11 -5.89
CA PRO A 289 -11.58 2.22 -7.08
C PRO A 289 -10.91 1.58 -8.29
N TYR A 290 -11.69 0.93 -9.15
CA TYR A 290 -11.22 0.26 -10.36
C TYR A 290 -11.63 1.03 -11.61
N LEU A 291 -12.86 1.54 -11.60
CA LEU A 291 -13.46 2.33 -12.68
C LEU A 291 -13.83 3.72 -12.15
N GLU A 292 -14.04 4.65 -13.06
CA GLU A 292 -14.60 5.96 -12.72
C GLU A 292 -16.08 5.80 -12.34
N GLY A 293 -16.51 6.51 -11.29
CA GLY A 293 -17.88 6.50 -10.81
C GLY A 293 -18.04 7.39 -9.57
N ASP A 294 -19.29 7.62 -9.16
CA ASP A 294 -19.56 8.30 -7.90
C ASP A 294 -19.27 7.35 -6.73
N LEU A 295 -18.16 7.61 -6.06
CA LEU A 295 -17.67 6.87 -4.90
C LEU A 295 -17.65 7.77 -3.66
N SER A 296 -18.49 8.79 -3.66
CA SER A 296 -18.63 9.68 -2.52
C SER A 296 -19.06 8.87 -1.30
N PRO A 297 -18.36 8.99 -0.16
CA PRO A 297 -18.85 8.41 1.07
C PRO A 297 -20.20 9.06 1.44
N LEU A 298 -21.10 8.27 2.00
CA LEU A 298 -22.34 8.76 2.61
C LEU A 298 -22.04 9.73 3.76
N GLU A 299 -23.07 10.48 4.19
CA GLU A 299 -22.97 11.55 5.20
C GLU A 299 -22.05 11.21 6.38
N ASP A 300 -21.33 12.23 6.84
CA ASP A 300 -20.39 12.13 7.94
C ASP A 300 -21.09 11.62 9.21
N PHE A 301 -20.56 10.56 9.79
CA PHE A 301 -21.02 9.96 11.05
C PHE A 301 -20.65 10.86 12.25
N MET A 302 -21.09 12.12 12.22
CA MET A 302 -20.87 13.13 13.25
C MET A 302 -19.37 13.35 13.58
N GLY A 303 -18.49 13.27 12.57
CA GLY A 303 -17.05 13.41 12.76
C GLY A 303 -16.40 12.20 13.46
N SER A 304 -17.04 11.02 13.44
CA SER A 304 -16.46 9.78 13.98
C SER A 304 -15.47 9.09 13.02
N VAL A 305 -15.40 9.55 11.78
CA VAL A 305 -14.54 9.01 10.73
C VAL A 305 -13.66 10.11 10.17
N GLU A 306 -12.36 9.89 10.20
CA GLU A 306 -11.36 10.86 9.74
C GLU A 306 -10.61 10.31 8.54
N GLN A 307 -10.40 11.14 7.52
CA GLN A 307 -9.63 10.74 6.34
C GLN A 307 -8.14 10.89 6.62
N ILE A 308 -7.36 9.84 6.40
CA ILE A 308 -5.90 9.83 6.50
C ILE A 308 -5.21 9.71 5.13
N TRP A 309 -5.95 9.35 4.08
CA TRP A 309 -5.46 9.39 2.70
C TRP A 309 -6.53 9.81 1.68
N PRO A 310 -6.23 10.74 0.75
CA PRO A 310 -5.02 11.58 0.71
C PRO A 310 -4.77 12.32 2.02
N ALA A 311 -3.50 12.39 2.44
CA ALA A 311 -3.12 12.94 3.74
C ALA A 311 -3.47 14.44 3.79
N ARG A 312 -3.96 14.90 4.95
CA ARG A 312 -4.28 16.31 5.17
C ARG A 312 -3.08 17.00 5.83
N ASN A 313 -2.82 18.25 5.48
CA ASN A 313 -1.75 19.08 6.10
C ASN A 313 -2.09 19.55 7.53
N GLN A 314 -2.93 18.81 8.25
CA GLN A 314 -3.38 19.13 9.60
C GLN A 314 -3.33 17.89 10.48
N ASN A 315 -3.17 18.10 11.78
CA ASN A 315 -3.28 17.00 12.74
C ASN A 315 -4.73 16.53 12.86
N ILE A 316 -4.92 15.21 13.01
CA ILE A 316 -6.22 14.62 13.35
C ILE A 316 -6.29 14.45 14.86
N THR A 317 -7.39 14.86 15.48
CA THR A 317 -7.62 14.60 16.90
C THR A 317 -8.00 13.13 17.06
N TRP A 318 -7.18 12.37 17.80
CA TRP A 318 -7.45 10.95 18.02
C TRP A 318 -7.60 10.61 19.52
N PRO A 319 -8.60 9.78 19.88
CA PRO A 319 -9.67 9.28 19.02
C PRO A 319 -10.70 10.38 18.68
N PRO A 320 -11.49 10.21 17.61
CA PRO A 320 -12.63 11.07 17.32
C PRO A 320 -13.64 11.16 18.49
N PRO A 321 -14.53 12.17 18.51
CA PRO A 321 -15.50 12.36 19.60
C PRO A 321 -16.49 11.21 19.78
N TYR A 322 -16.63 10.37 18.76
CA TYR A 322 -17.53 9.24 18.71
C TYR A 322 -16.81 7.99 18.23
N ARG A 323 -17.24 6.82 18.73
CA ARG A 323 -16.67 5.51 18.40
C ARG A 323 -17.76 4.52 18.01
N PHE A 324 -17.44 3.66 17.04
CA PHE A 324 -18.30 2.57 16.59
C PHE A 324 -18.21 1.38 17.54
N ASP A 325 -19.31 0.68 17.74
CA ASP A 325 -19.31 -0.66 18.33
C ASP A 325 -19.44 -1.74 17.24
N ARG A 326 -19.47 -3.01 17.66
CA ARG A 326 -19.59 -4.15 16.75
C ARG A 326 -20.87 -4.16 15.90
N HIS A 327 -21.94 -3.54 16.41
CA HIS A 327 -23.25 -3.49 15.75
C HIS A 327 -23.29 -2.38 14.71
N SER A 328 -22.52 -1.32 14.91
CA SER A 328 -22.45 -0.15 14.05
C SER A 328 -21.31 -0.21 13.02
N LEU A 329 -20.30 -1.07 13.22
CA LEU A 329 -19.20 -1.27 12.28
C LEU A 329 -19.66 -1.68 10.86
N PRO A 330 -20.70 -2.50 10.66
CA PRO A 330 -21.22 -2.77 9.32
C PRO A 330 -21.69 -1.51 8.58
N ALA A 331 -22.25 -0.52 9.29
CA ALA A 331 -22.66 0.75 8.70
C ALA A 331 -21.45 1.56 8.21
N LEU A 332 -20.32 1.52 8.95
CA LEU A 332 -19.05 2.05 8.44
C LEU A 332 -18.65 1.31 7.16
N ALA A 333 -18.70 -0.03 7.15
CA ALA A 333 -18.26 -0.85 6.02
C ALA A 333 -19.05 -0.61 4.72
N CYS A 334 -20.36 -0.39 4.79
CA CYS A 334 -21.21 -0.13 3.63
C CYS A 334 -21.47 1.37 3.38
N ARG A 335 -20.69 2.28 3.98
CA ARG A 335 -20.95 3.72 3.87
C ARG A 335 -20.56 4.33 2.53
N VAL A 336 -19.89 3.60 1.65
CA VAL A 336 -19.58 4.09 0.30
C VAL A 336 -20.73 3.66 -0.59
N TYR A 337 -21.34 4.63 -1.26
CA TYR A 337 -22.49 4.37 -2.11
C TYR A 337 -22.14 3.32 -3.18
N ASP A 338 -22.95 2.28 -3.30
CA ASP A 338 -22.71 1.14 -4.19
C ASP A 338 -23.65 1.11 -5.40
N ASN A 339 -24.35 2.23 -5.66
CA ASN A 339 -25.38 2.38 -6.69
C ASN A 339 -26.58 1.42 -6.59
N ARG A 340 -26.72 0.70 -5.47
CA ARG A 340 -27.88 -0.15 -5.18
C ARG A 340 -28.82 0.54 -4.19
N GLU A 341 -29.89 -0.14 -3.77
CA GLU A 341 -30.81 0.41 -2.79
C GLU A 341 -30.07 0.79 -1.50
N PRO A 342 -30.31 1.99 -0.94
CA PRO A 342 -29.62 2.44 0.26
C PRO A 342 -29.86 1.47 1.42
N VAL A 343 -28.79 0.85 1.92
CA VAL A 343 -28.86 0.04 3.14
C VAL A 343 -29.11 0.97 4.32
N ARG A 344 -30.31 0.92 4.89
CA ARG A 344 -30.62 1.62 6.14
C ARG A 344 -30.13 0.79 7.31
N MET A 345 -29.22 1.35 8.10
CA MET A 345 -28.69 0.73 9.30
C MET A 345 -28.87 1.66 10.49
N GLU A 346 -29.29 1.12 11.63
CA GLU A 346 -29.20 1.85 12.89
C GLU A 346 -27.74 1.89 13.35
N VAL A 347 -27.27 3.10 13.68
CA VAL A 347 -25.88 3.34 14.09
C VAL A 347 -25.88 3.87 15.51
N THR A 348 -25.23 3.13 16.41
CA THR A 348 -24.98 3.54 17.79
C THR A 348 -23.55 4.06 17.90
N LEU A 349 -23.43 5.38 18.07
CA LEU A 349 -22.16 6.05 18.31
C LEU A 349 -21.99 6.32 19.80
N HIS A 350 -20.90 5.81 20.37
CA HIS A 350 -20.59 6.06 21.78
C HIS A 350 -19.72 7.30 21.89
N ARG A 351 -20.05 8.23 22.79
CA ARG A 351 -19.20 9.41 23.01
C ARG A 351 -17.87 8.99 23.63
N THR A 352 -16.77 9.49 23.10
CA THR A 352 -15.44 9.34 23.69
C THR A 352 -15.38 10.16 24.97
N LEU A 353 -15.24 9.49 26.10
CA LEU A 353 -14.93 10.13 27.37
C LEU A 353 -13.43 10.46 27.38
N VAL A 354 -13.08 11.69 27.03
CA VAL A 354 -11.73 12.19 27.29
C VAL A 354 -11.62 12.40 28.79
N ALA A 355 -10.79 11.61 29.49
CA ALA A 355 -10.48 11.90 30.88
C ALA A 355 -9.96 13.35 30.94
N PRO A 356 -10.44 14.19 31.87
CA PRO A 356 -9.94 15.56 31.98
C PRO A 356 -8.41 15.52 32.12
N PRO A 357 -7.68 16.46 31.50
CA PRO A 357 -6.23 16.50 31.63
C PRO A 357 -5.89 16.50 33.12
N SER A 358 -5.14 15.50 33.55
CA SER A 358 -4.57 15.43 34.88
C SER A 358 -3.83 16.74 35.12
N GLN A 359 -4.32 17.56 36.03
CA GLN A 359 -3.67 18.80 36.46
C GLN A 359 -2.31 18.38 37.04
N SER A 360 -1.25 18.63 36.28
CA SER A 360 0.14 18.42 36.69
C SER A 360 0.75 19.72 37.17
#